data_AF-A0A970ZQB4-F1
#
_entry.id   AF-A0A970ZQB4-F1
#
_cell.length_a   1.000
_cell.length_b   1.000
_cell.length_c   1.000
_cell.angle_alpha   90.00
_cell.angle_beta   90.00
_cell.angle_gamma   90.00
#
_symmetry.space_group_name_H-M   'P 1'
#
loop_
_entity.id
_entity.type
_entity.pdbx_description
1 polymer ?
#
loop_
_entity_poly.entity_id
_entity_poly.type
_entity_poly.pdbx_seq_one_letter_code
_entity_poly.pdbx_strand_id
1 'polypeptide(L)'
;MSENDHSYLDAALPGFSRARSLVKECGDSIESLGFVGSKFDFYRFANRFRLAVSFRGMSLDGFTDETTAGYDALTRVFFVWSAFERYADLAGDRPPFRRLFAYYPRRHIHELAARCRELDPGQRLCDFLVEQSLLPVHETHLQRYRDGHNFSVLTLAASIRHIFAHGILTAHPNRLPAENLVGIGNGLGDFLIHFVRSDFARRLTFAENRSSADQP
;
A
#
# COMPACT_ATOMS: atom_id res chain seq x y z
N MET A 1 32.46 13.79 1.93
CA MET A 1 31.22 13.00 1.74
C MET A 1 30.17 13.97 1.23
N SER A 2 29.77 13.88 -0.05
CA SER A 2 28.84 14.87 -0.63
C SER A 2 27.49 14.81 0.07
N GLU A 3 27.05 15.94 0.61
CA GLU A 3 25.74 16.12 1.24
C GLU A 3 24.61 15.82 0.24
N ASN A 4 23.61 15.04 0.69
CA ASN A 4 22.32 14.80 0.02
C ASN A 4 22.30 13.96 -1.27
N ASP A 5 22.90 12.76 -1.26
CA ASP A 5 22.43 11.75 -2.21
C ASP A 5 21.13 11.09 -1.69
N HIS A 6 19.99 11.47 -2.27
CA HIS A 6 18.69 10.85 -2.03
C HIS A 6 18.36 9.74 -3.04
N SER A 7 19.37 9.21 -3.76
CA SER A 7 19.22 8.12 -4.74
C SER A 7 18.41 6.93 -4.22
N TYR A 8 18.55 6.60 -2.94
CA TYR A 8 17.80 5.53 -2.29
C TYR A 8 16.29 5.80 -2.18
N LEU A 9 15.86 7.06 -2.13
CA LEU A 9 14.43 7.42 -2.17
C LEU A 9 13.92 7.44 -3.61
N ASP A 10 14.73 7.86 -4.59
CA ASP A 10 14.34 7.75 -6.00
C ASP A 10 14.19 6.29 -6.45
N ALA A 11 15.03 5.38 -5.94
CA ALA A 11 14.89 3.94 -6.20
C ALA A 11 13.56 3.37 -5.68
N ALA A 12 13.09 3.85 -4.52
CA ALA A 12 11.82 3.44 -3.94
C ALA A 12 10.63 4.14 -4.61
N LEU A 13 10.71 5.46 -4.76
CA LEU A 13 9.68 6.36 -5.26
C LEU A 13 10.26 7.22 -6.40
N PRO A 14 10.24 6.73 -7.65
CA PRO A 14 10.86 7.43 -8.78
C PRO A 14 10.33 8.85 -8.97
N GLY A 15 11.24 9.82 -9.06
CA GLY A 15 10.90 11.25 -9.15
C GLY A 15 10.89 11.96 -7.79
N PHE A 16 11.28 11.29 -6.71
CA PHE A 16 11.42 11.88 -5.39
C PHE A 16 12.32 13.12 -5.38
N SER A 17 13.50 13.06 -6.00
CA SER A 17 14.41 14.22 -6.01
C SER A 17 13.81 15.41 -6.76
N ARG A 18 13.05 15.16 -7.84
CA ARG A 18 12.34 16.21 -8.58
C ARG A 18 11.22 16.82 -7.75
N ALA A 19 10.39 15.99 -7.12
CA ALA A 19 9.36 16.45 -6.19
C ALA A 19 9.97 17.27 -5.04
N ARG A 20 11.12 16.85 -4.51
CA ARG A 20 11.83 17.60 -3.47
C ARG A 20 12.30 18.96 -3.94
N SER A 21 12.82 19.09 -5.16
CA SER A 21 13.20 20.39 -5.73
C SER A 21 11.98 21.30 -5.87
N LEU A 22 10.87 20.80 -6.40
CA LEU A 22 9.61 21.55 -6.49
C LEU A 22 9.11 22.03 -5.12
N VAL A 23 9.15 21.15 -4.11
CA VAL A 23 8.77 21.52 -2.74
C VAL A 23 9.63 22.65 -2.21
N LYS A 24 10.94 22.64 -2.49
CA LYS A 24 11.85 23.74 -2.08
C LYS A 24 11.55 25.04 -2.82
N GLU A 25 11.31 24.97 -4.13
CA GLU A 25 10.94 26.12 -4.95
C GLU A 25 9.61 26.74 -4.49
N CYS A 26 8.67 25.90 -4.03
CA CYS A 26 7.39 26.32 -3.44
C CYS A 26 7.47 26.67 -1.94
N GLY A 27 8.63 27.10 -1.44
CA GLY A 27 8.77 27.55 -0.06
C GLY A 27 8.45 26.44 0.97
N ASP A 28 8.91 25.22 0.71
CA ASP A 28 8.66 24.01 1.50
C ASP A 28 7.21 23.49 1.51
N SER A 29 6.33 24.05 0.67
CA SER A 29 4.96 23.55 0.50
C SER A 29 4.92 22.29 -0.37
N ILE A 30 4.07 21.33 0.03
CA ILE A 30 3.78 20.10 -0.73
C ILE A 30 2.46 20.18 -1.52
N GLU A 31 1.76 21.32 -1.46
CA GLU A 31 0.47 21.51 -2.12
C GLU A 31 0.58 21.51 -3.64
N SER A 32 1.74 21.89 -4.19
CA SER A 32 2.03 21.82 -5.62
C SER A 32 1.94 20.39 -6.17
N LEU A 33 2.22 19.37 -5.34
CA LEU A 33 2.05 17.95 -5.65
C LEU A 33 0.62 17.44 -5.42
N GLY A 34 -0.30 18.33 -5.03
CA GLY A 34 -1.67 18.01 -4.66
C GLY A 34 -1.77 17.26 -3.32
N PHE A 35 -0.80 17.44 -2.43
CA PHE A 35 -0.81 16.88 -1.09
C PHE A 35 -1.21 17.93 -0.04
N VAL A 36 -1.70 17.44 1.10
CA VAL A 36 -1.98 18.21 2.31
C VAL A 36 -0.99 17.84 3.41
N GLY A 37 -0.76 18.76 4.35
CA GLY A 37 0.17 18.57 5.46
C GLY A 37 1.53 19.21 5.23
N SER A 38 2.56 18.70 5.91
CA SER A 38 3.90 19.29 5.87
C SER A 38 4.88 18.49 5.00
N LYS A 39 5.98 19.13 4.56
CA LYS A 39 7.10 18.41 3.95
C LYS A 39 7.57 17.23 4.80
N PHE A 40 7.53 17.35 6.14
CA PHE A 40 7.95 16.27 7.03
C PHE A 40 7.03 15.05 6.95
N ASP A 41 5.73 15.25 6.72
CA ASP A 41 4.79 14.16 6.50
C ASP A 41 5.09 13.46 5.16
N PHE A 42 5.43 14.23 4.12
CA PHE A 42 5.90 13.68 2.85
C PHE A 42 7.19 12.84 3.01
N TYR A 43 8.20 13.36 3.72
CA TYR A 43 9.44 12.58 4.00
C TYR A 43 9.17 11.34 4.85
N ARG A 44 8.27 11.41 5.84
CA ARG A 44 7.87 10.27 6.67
C ARG A 44 7.19 9.18 5.84
N PHE A 45 6.31 9.57 4.91
CA PHE A 45 5.74 8.66 3.93
C PHE A 45 6.83 8.03 3.06
N ALA A 46 7.69 8.83 2.43
CA ALA A 46 8.71 8.34 1.50
C ALA A 46 9.66 7.33 2.15
N ASN A 47 10.07 7.57 3.40
CA ASN A 47 10.91 6.63 4.15
C ASN A 47 10.17 5.34 4.53
N ARG A 48 8.89 5.41 4.92
CA ARG A 48 8.07 4.20 5.17
C ARG A 48 7.83 3.41 3.89
N PHE A 49 7.58 4.10 2.79
CA PHE A 49 7.40 3.47 1.48
C PHE A 49 8.70 2.79 1.03
N ARG A 50 9.86 3.41 1.27
CA ARG A 50 11.16 2.78 1.04
C ARG A 50 11.32 1.51 1.86
N LEU A 51 10.99 1.51 3.16
CA LEU A 51 11.03 0.30 3.98
C LEU A 51 10.19 -0.82 3.33
N ALA A 52 8.95 -0.52 2.94
CA ALA A 52 8.05 -1.48 2.32
C ALA A 52 8.59 -2.05 1.00
N VAL A 53 9.12 -1.19 0.11
CA VAL A 53 9.71 -1.59 -1.18
C VAL A 53 11.02 -2.37 -1.01
N SER A 54 11.79 -2.05 0.02
CA SER A 54 13.11 -2.65 0.27
C SER A 54 13.05 -3.90 1.12
N PHE A 55 11.88 -4.26 1.67
CA PHE A 55 11.71 -5.46 2.47
C PHE A 55 11.99 -6.73 1.62
N ARG A 56 12.86 -7.60 2.13
CA ARG A 56 13.32 -8.82 1.45
C ARG A 56 12.91 -10.13 2.16
N GLY A 57 12.08 -10.04 3.18
CA GLY A 57 11.76 -11.17 4.06
C GLY A 57 12.48 -11.08 5.40
N MET A 58 12.14 -12.00 6.29
CA MET A 58 12.70 -12.10 7.64
C MET A 58 13.66 -13.28 7.73
N SER A 59 14.58 -13.18 8.69
CA SER A 59 15.38 -14.31 9.14
C SER A 59 14.82 -14.76 10.48
N LEU A 60 14.17 -15.93 10.51
CA LEU A 60 13.51 -16.47 11.70
C LEU A 60 14.12 -17.83 12.09
N ASP A 61 14.71 -17.89 13.28
CA ASP A 61 15.27 -19.13 13.81
C ASP A 61 14.17 -20.05 14.36
N GLY A 62 14.24 -21.35 14.03
CA GLY A 62 13.33 -22.37 14.54
C GLY A 62 11.97 -22.46 13.82
N PHE A 63 11.76 -21.70 12.76
CA PHE A 63 10.57 -21.78 11.91
C PHE A 63 10.84 -22.61 10.65
N THR A 64 9.79 -23.25 10.11
CA THR A 64 9.87 -23.87 8.78
C THR A 64 9.89 -22.79 7.70
N ASP A 65 10.47 -23.08 6.53
CA ASP A 65 10.49 -22.17 5.38
C ASP A 65 9.07 -21.70 5.00
N GLU A 66 8.11 -22.62 5.04
CA GLU A 66 6.70 -22.35 4.78
C GLU A 66 6.11 -21.32 5.77
N THR A 67 6.38 -21.49 7.07
CA THR A 67 5.86 -20.59 8.10
C THR A 67 6.55 -19.23 8.02
N THR A 68 7.86 -19.21 7.75
CA THR A 68 8.62 -17.99 7.49
C THR A 68 8.05 -17.22 6.31
N ALA A 69 7.77 -17.90 5.19
CA ALA A 69 7.17 -17.28 4.01
C ALA A 69 5.79 -16.68 4.32
N GLY A 70 4.96 -17.36 5.12
CA GLY A 70 3.67 -16.83 5.56
C GLY A 70 3.81 -15.53 6.37
N TYR A 71 4.72 -15.49 7.36
CA TYR A 71 4.96 -14.26 8.12
C TYR A 71 5.63 -13.16 7.29
N ASP A 72 6.49 -13.51 6.34
CA ASP A 72 7.07 -12.55 5.39
C ASP A 72 5.98 -11.84 4.59
N ALA A 73 5.00 -12.59 4.08
CA ALA A 73 3.87 -12.04 3.35
C ALA A 73 3.01 -11.11 4.23
N LEU A 74 2.70 -11.52 5.45
CA LEU A 74 1.95 -10.69 6.42
C LEU A 74 2.70 -9.40 6.77
N THR A 75 4.01 -9.51 7.00
CA THR A 75 4.88 -8.37 7.33
C THR A 75 5.01 -7.41 6.15
N ARG A 76 5.12 -7.94 4.93
CA ARG A 76 5.09 -7.14 3.69
C ARG A 76 3.78 -6.36 3.58
N VAL A 77 2.62 -7.00 3.77
CA VAL A 77 1.31 -6.31 3.75
C VAL A 77 1.25 -5.25 4.84
N PHE A 78 1.73 -5.54 6.04
CA PHE A 78 1.79 -4.58 7.14
C PHE A 78 2.58 -3.31 6.76
N PHE A 79 3.79 -3.47 6.21
CA PHE A 79 4.61 -2.31 5.79
C PHE A 79 3.99 -1.54 4.63
N VAL A 80 3.53 -2.24 3.59
CA VAL A 80 2.96 -1.60 2.41
C VAL A 80 1.67 -0.86 2.75
N TRP A 81 0.76 -1.49 3.51
CA TRP A 81 -0.48 -0.85 3.94
C TRP A 81 -0.21 0.37 4.82
N SER A 82 0.71 0.25 5.79
CA SER A 82 1.07 1.37 6.66
C SER A 82 1.68 2.55 5.89
N ALA A 83 2.43 2.29 4.82
CA ALA A 83 2.94 3.33 3.93
C ALA A 83 1.82 3.95 3.07
N PHE A 84 0.92 3.11 2.55
CA PHE A 84 -0.25 3.54 1.78
C PHE A 84 -1.20 4.41 2.61
N GLU A 85 -1.45 4.10 3.88
CA GLU A 85 -2.27 4.95 4.77
C GLU A 85 -1.70 6.36 4.89
N ARG A 86 -0.38 6.48 5.05
CA ARG A 86 0.29 7.79 5.08
C ARG A 86 0.20 8.52 3.75
N TYR A 87 0.28 7.80 2.64
CA TYR A 87 0.09 8.38 1.31
C TYR A 87 -1.35 8.89 1.12
N ALA A 88 -2.34 8.12 1.57
CA ALA A 88 -3.75 8.46 1.51
C ALA A 88 -4.07 9.69 2.39
N ASP A 89 -3.47 9.78 3.58
CA ASP A 89 -3.55 10.96 4.44
C ASP A 89 -2.96 12.21 3.76
N LEU A 90 -1.79 12.09 3.12
CA LEU A 90 -1.19 13.18 2.33
C LEU A 90 -2.08 13.58 1.15
N ALA A 91 -2.74 12.63 0.50
CA ALA A 91 -3.70 12.94 -0.56
C ALA A 91 -5.03 13.50 -0.05
N GLY A 92 -5.20 13.59 1.28
CA GLY A 92 -6.43 14.02 1.92
C GLY A 92 -7.60 13.08 1.67
N ASP A 93 -7.38 11.83 1.28
CA ASP A 93 -8.43 10.90 0.85
C ASP A 93 -8.46 9.66 1.74
N ARG A 94 -9.49 9.55 2.57
CA ARG A 94 -9.71 8.42 3.48
C ARG A 94 -10.58 7.35 2.82
N PRO A 95 -10.68 6.13 3.39
CA PRO A 95 -11.59 5.10 2.88
C PRO A 95 -12.98 5.69 2.56
N PRO A 96 -13.56 5.39 1.39
CA PRO A 96 -13.17 4.32 0.46
C PRO A 96 -12.22 4.76 -0.68
N PHE A 97 -11.37 5.77 -0.47
CA PHE A 97 -10.28 6.19 -1.37
C PHE A 97 -10.73 6.58 -2.79
N ARG A 98 -11.93 7.17 -2.90
CA ARG A 98 -12.56 7.43 -4.21
C ARG A 98 -11.74 8.38 -5.08
N ARG A 99 -11.12 9.40 -4.49
CA ARG A 99 -10.33 10.40 -5.22
C ARG A 99 -8.96 9.86 -5.57
N LEU A 100 -8.37 9.07 -4.68
CA LEU A 100 -7.06 8.44 -4.89
C LEU A 100 -7.10 7.50 -6.10
N PHE A 101 -8.16 6.69 -6.24
CA PHE A 101 -8.33 5.75 -7.34
C PHE A 101 -9.06 6.32 -8.57
N ALA A 102 -9.46 7.59 -8.57
CA ALA A 102 -10.30 8.16 -9.64
C ALA A 102 -9.68 8.04 -11.04
N TYR A 103 -8.35 8.15 -11.13
CA TYR A 103 -7.59 8.09 -12.38
C TYR A 103 -6.81 6.79 -12.56
N TYR A 104 -6.97 5.83 -11.65
CA TYR A 104 -6.25 4.57 -11.71
C TYR A 104 -7.05 3.53 -12.52
N PRO A 105 -6.43 2.82 -13.48
CA PRO A 105 -7.15 1.86 -14.31
C PRO A 105 -7.84 0.77 -13.50
N ARG A 106 -9.18 0.73 -13.56
CA ARG A 106 -10.01 -0.22 -12.81
C ARG A 106 -9.64 -1.68 -13.06
N ARG A 107 -9.14 -2.00 -14.27
CA ARG A 107 -8.69 -3.37 -14.63
C ARG A 107 -7.75 -3.97 -13.59
N HIS A 108 -6.83 -3.17 -13.03
CA HIS A 108 -5.84 -3.68 -12.06
C HIS A 108 -6.49 -4.10 -10.74
N ILE A 109 -7.56 -3.41 -10.32
CA ILE A 109 -8.34 -3.81 -9.14
C ILE A 109 -9.12 -5.10 -9.43
N HIS A 110 -9.69 -5.23 -10.63
CA HIS A 110 -10.40 -6.45 -11.01
C HIS A 110 -9.46 -7.65 -11.14
N GLU A 111 -8.27 -7.48 -11.72
CA GLU A 111 -7.21 -8.48 -11.82
C GLU A 111 -6.73 -8.94 -10.43
N LEU A 112 -6.47 -7.99 -9.52
CA LEU A 112 -6.12 -8.28 -8.13
C LEU A 112 -7.23 -9.10 -7.44
N ALA A 113 -8.49 -8.65 -7.55
CA ALA A 113 -9.62 -9.35 -6.93
C ALA A 113 -9.84 -10.76 -7.49
N ALA A 114 -9.65 -10.96 -8.81
CA ALA A 114 -9.71 -12.28 -9.42
C ALA A 114 -8.63 -13.20 -8.84
N ARG A 115 -7.38 -12.74 -8.84
CA ARG A 115 -6.24 -13.49 -8.32
C ARG A 115 -6.40 -13.85 -6.83
N CYS A 116 -6.86 -12.91 -6.00
CA CYS A 116 -7.10 -13.18 -4.59
C CYS A 116 -8.20 -14.24 -4.37
N ARG A 117 -9.23 -14.29 -5.22
CA ARG A 117 -10.26 -15.35 -5.15
C ARG A 117 -9.78 -16.70 -5.65
N GLU A 118 -8.95 -16.73 -6.68
CA GLU A 118 -8.31 -17.96 -7.15
C GLU A 118 -7.43 -18.60 -6.08
N LEU A 119 -6.76 -17.77 -5.28
CA LEU A 119 -5.92 -18.20 -4.15
C LEU A 119 -6.73 -18.47 -2.87
N ASP A 120 -7.97 -18.01 -2.77
CA ASP A 120 -8.86 -18.28 -1.64
C ASP A 120 -10.22 -18.82 -2.11
N PRO A 121 -10.26 -19.97 -2.82
CA PRO A 121 -11.47 -20.47 -3.47
C PRO A 121 -12.56 -20.86 -2.47
N GLY A 122 -12.15 -21.25 -1.26
CA GLY A 122 -13.05 -21.54 -0.14
C GLY A 122 -13.29 -20.37 0.80
N GLN A 123 -12.82 -19.16 0.46
CA GLN A 123 -12.98 -17.94 1.25
C GLN A 123 -12.45 -18.06 2.69
N ARG A 124 -11.48 -18.94 2.95
CA ARG A 124 -10.95 -19.26 4.28
C ARG A 124 -10.32 -18.06 4.94
N LEU A 125 -9.54 -17.28 4.18
CA LEU A 125 -8.94 -16.05 4.68
C LEU A 125 -9.99 -14.97 4.81
N CYS A 126 -10.86 -14.81 3.80
CA CYS A 126 -11.92 -13.80 3.87
C CYS A 126 -12.83 -14.00 5.09
N ASP A 127 -13.32 -15.21 5.32
CA ASP A 127 -14.18 -15.54 6.46
C ASP A 127 -13.44 -15.37 7.79
N PHE A 128 -12.17 -15.80 7.89
CA PHE A 128 -11.36 -15.53 9.07
C PHE A 128 -11.23 -14.04 9.36
N LEU A 129 -10.97 -13.22 8.34
CA LEU A 129 -10.86 -11.77 8.51
C LEU A 129 -12.20 -11.12 8.89
N VAL A 130 -13.34 -11.66 8.40
CA VAL A 130 -14.68 -11.21 8.80
C VAL A 130 -14.93 -11.53 10.26
N GLU A 131 -14.67 -12.76 10.70
CA GLU A 131 -14.87 -13.21 12.08
C GLU A 131 -13.99 -12.45 13.07
N GLN A 132 -12.75 -12.15 12.69
CA GLN A 132 -11.79 -11.45 13.54
C GLN A 132 -11.82 -9.92 13.36
N SER A 133 -12.76 -9.40 12.57
CA SER A 133 -12.86 -7.97 12.31
C SER A 133 -13.33 -7.22 13.56
N LEU A 134 -12.43 -6.46 14.19
CA LEU A 134 -12.76 -5.61 15.33
C LEU A 134 -13.49 -4.32 14.94
N LEU A 135 -13.52 -3.98 13.64
CA LEU A 135 -14.11 -2.75 13.13
C LEU A 135 -15.32 -3.07 12.22
N PRO A 136 -16.53 -2.54 12.51
CA PRO A 136 -17.73 -2.82 11.69
C PRO A 136 -17.59 -2.46 10.21
N VAL A 137 -16.76 -1.46 9.91
CA VAL A 137 -16.46 -1.04 8.53
C VAL A 137 -15.66 -2.10 7.75
N HIS A 138 -14.73 -2.79 8.41
CA HIS A 138 -13.96 -3.86 7.78
C HIS A 138 -14.86 -5.05 7.48
N GLU A 139 -15.72 -5.44 8.42
CA GLU A 139 -16.70 -6.51 8.24
C GLU A 139 -17.60 -6.24 7.03
N THR A 140 -18.21 -5.05 6.95
CA THR A 140 -19.10 -4.66 5.85
C THR A 140 -18.40 -4.74 4.49
N HIS A 141 -17.17 -4.25 4.40
CA HIS A 141 -16.43 -4.24 3.14
C HIS A 141 -15.89 -5.63 2.76
N LEU A 142 -15.50 -6.45 3.73
CA LEU A 142 -15.13 -7.85 3.49
C LEU A 142 -16.33 -8.65 3.01
N GLN A 143 -17.51 -8.49 3.62
CA GLN A 143 -18.77 -9.10 3.14
C GLN A 143 -19.06 -8.67 1.69
N ARG A 144 -18.92 -7.39 1.36
CA ARG A 144 -19.06 -6.95 -0.04
C ARG A 144 -18.06 -7.60 -0.98
N TYR A 145 -16.79 -7.75 -0.57
CA TYR A 145 -15.80 -8.46 -1.37
C TYR A 145 -16.20 -9.92 -1.59
N ARG A 146 -16.69 -10.57 -0.52
CA ARG A 146 -17.24 -11.92 -0.52
C ARG A 146 -18.37 -12.09 -1.54
N ASP A 147 -19.26 -11.10 -1.60
CA ASP A 147 -20.42 -11.07 -2.48
C ASP A 147 -20.08 -10.62 -3.93
N GLY A 148 -18.79 -10.48 -4.26
CA GLY A 148 -18.32 -10.22 -5.63
C GLY A 148 -17.97 -8.76 -5.94
N HIS A 149 -17.99 -7.84 -4.96
CA HIS A 149 -17.58 -6.46 -5.20
C HIS A 149 -16.06 -6.29 -5.20
N ASN A 150 -15.45 -6.36 -6.40
CA ASN A 150 -13.99 -6.33 -6.58
C ASN A 150 -13.29 -5.11 -5.97
N PHE A 151 -13.95 -3.95 -5.89
CA PHE A 151 -13.36 -2.74 -5.29
C PHE A 151 -13.08 -2.87 -3.79
N SER A 152 -13.72 -3.80 -3.11
CA SER A 152 -13.47 -4.08 -1.70
C SER A 152 -12.25 -4.98 -1.47
N VAL A 153 -11.52 -5.42 -2.51
CA VAL A 153 -10.33 -6.27 -2.34
C VAL A 153 -9.24 -5.61 -1.49
N LEU A 154 -9.16 -4.27 -1.50
CA LEU A 154 -8.19 -3.52 -0.67
C LEU A 154 -8.48 -3.66 0.83
N THR A 155 -9.73 -3.99 1.20
CA THR A 155 -10.09 -4.27 2.58
C THR A 155 -9.40 -5.53 3.09
N LEU A 156 -9.00 -6.48 2.23
CA LEU A 156 -8.15 -7.59 2.65
C LEU A 156 -6.84 -7.08 3.25
N ALA A 157 -6.15 -6.16 2.57
CA ALA A 157 -4.89 -5.60 3.08
C ALA A 157 -5.10 -4.80 4.38
N ALA A 158 -6.18 -4.01 4.46
CA ALA A 158 -6.55 -3.28 5.67
C ALA A 158 -6.76 -4.21 6.87
N SER A 159 -7.55 -5.27 6.68
CA SER A 159 -7.91 -6.24 7.71
C SER A 159 -6.72 -7.12 8.09
N ILE A 160 -5.92 -7.59 7.13
CA ILE A 160 -4.67 -8.32 7.39
C ILE A 160 -3.76 -7.47 8.27
N ARG A 161 -3.48 -6.22 7.87
CA ARG A 161 -2.63 -5.31 8.65
C ARG A 161 -3.17 -5.13 10.07
N HIS A 162 -4.46 -4.93 10.22
CA HIS A 162 -5.09 -4.68 11.52
C HIS A 162 -5.01 -5.91 12.43
N ILE A 163 -5.49 -7.06 11.97
CA ILE A 163 -5.57 -8.29 12.76
C ILE A 163 -4.16 -8.87 13.04
N PHE A 164 -3.22 -8.74 12.09
CA PHE A 164 -1.82 -9.12 12.31
C PHE A 164 -1.14 -8.24 13.37
N ALA A 165 -1.35 -6.92 13.34
CA ALA A 165 -0.80 -6.00 14.34
C ALA A 165 -1.32 -6.28 15.75
N HIS A 166 -2.52 -6.83 15.87
CA HIS A 166 -3.11 -7.27 17.14
C HIS A 166 -2.66 -8.68 17.57
N GLY A 167 -1.82 -9.38 16.79
CA GLY A 167 -1.30 -10.69 17.12
C GLY A 167 -2.27 -11.86 16.93
N ILE A 168 -3.41 -11.62 16.26
CA ILE A 168 -4.46 -12.62 16.04
C ILE A 168 -4.20 -13.43 14.76
N LEU A 169 -3.70 -12.79 13.71
CA LEU A 169 -3.41 -13.43 12.42
C LEU A 169 -2.01 -14.04 12.42
N THR A 170 -1.89 -15.29 11.98
CA THR A 170 -0.62 -16.03 11.88
C THR A 170 -0.40 -16.56 10.46
N ALA A 171 0.75 -17.19 10.20
CA ALA A 171 1.17 -17.67 8.88
C ALA A 171 0.24 -18.72 8.23
N HIS A 172 -0.68 -19.33 9.00
CA HIS A 172 -1.57 -20.41 8.53
C HIS A 172 -3.05 -20.16 8.93
N PRO A 173 -3.66 -19.06 8.47
CA PRO A 173 -4.99 -18.68 8.92
C PRO A 173 -6.05 -19.65 8.42
N ASN A 174 -6.89 -20.15 9.32
CA ASN A 174 -8.05 -20.99 8.98
C ASN A 174 -7.73 -22.14 8.01
N ARG A 175 -6.55 -22.77 8.17
CA ARG A 175 -6.04 -23.84 7.28
C ARG A 175 -5.95 -23.42 5.80
N LEU A 176 -5.82 -22.14 5.49
CA LEU A 176 -5.42 -21.69 4.16
C LEU A 176 -3.98 -22.20 3.91
N PRO A 177 -3.68 -22.82 2.75
CA PRO A 177 -2.31 -23.17 2.39
C PRO A 177 -1.40 -21.92 2.44
N ALA A 178 -0.19 -22.06 2.99
CA ALA A 178 0.71 -20.92 3.15
C ALA A 178 1.07 -20.28 1.80
N GLU A 179 1.26 -21.09 0.75
CA GLU A 179 1.52 -20.60 -0.61
C GLU A 179 0.42 -19.65 -1.12
N ASN A 180 -0.84 -19.90 -0.74
CA ASN A 180 -1.96 -19.05 -1.10
C ASN A 180 -1.94 -17.74 -0.32
N LEU A 181 -1.66 -17.80 0.99
CA LEU A 181 -1.48 -16.60 1.81
C LEU A 181 -0.35 -15.72 1.25
N VAL A 182 0.77 -16.35 0.87
CA VAL A 182 1.92 -15.70 0.25
C VAL A 182 1.52 -15.03 -1.07
N GLY A 183 0.80 -15.76 -1.93
CA GLY A 183 0.31 -15.22 -3.21
C GLY A 183 -0.62 -14.02 -3.03
N ILE A 184 -1.54 -14.07 -2.04
CA ILE A 184 -2.46 -12.97 -1.71
C ILE A 184 -1.67 -11.78 -1.16
N GLY A 185 -0.82 -11.99 -0.17
CA GLY A 185 -0.05 -10.93 0.48
C GLY A 185 0.90 -10.22 -0.49
N ASN A 186 1.59 -10.97 -1.34
CA ASN A 186 2.43 -10.41 -2.39
C ASN A 186 1.62 -9.65 -3.44
N GLY A 187 0.49 -10.21 -3.89
CA GLY A 187 -0.41 -9.54 -4.84
C GLY A 187 -0.93 -8.20 -4.32
N LEU A 188 -1.37 -8.15 -3.05
CA LEU A 188 -1.79 -6.91 -2.38
C LEU A 188 -0.65 -5.90 -2.27
N GLY A 189 0.53 -6.36 -1.85
CA GLY A 189 1.72 -5.52 -1.71
C GLY A 189 2.17 -4.90 -3.03
N ASP A 190 2.28 -5.71 -4.08
CA ASP A 190 2.72 -5.28 -5.40
C ASP A 190 1.73 -4.30 -6.03
N PHE A 191 0.44 -4.58 -5.89
CA PHE A 191 -0.61 -3.67 -6.34
C PHE A 191 -0.49 -2.28 -5.68
N LEU A 192 -0.36 -2.22 -4.36
CA LEU A 192 -0.29 -0.95 -3.63
C LEU A 192 1.01 -0.19 -3.94
N ILE A 193 2.14 -0.88 -4.08
CA ILE A 193 3.41 -0.26 -4.50
C ILE A 193 3.27 0.33 -5.91
N HIS A 194 2.73 -0.43 -6.85
CA HIS A 194 2.52 0.03 -8.22
C HIS A 194 1.56 1.22 -8.27
N PHE A 195 0.47 1.15 -7.51
CA PHE A 195 -0.51 2.23 -7.39
C PHE A 195 0.14 3.53 -6.90
N VAL A 196 0.84 3.49 -5.76
CA VAL A 196 1.49 4.67 -5.17
C VAL A 196 2.48 5.29 -6.14
N ARG A 197 3.32 4.47 -6.80
CA ARG A 197 4.26 4.97 -7.80
C ARG A 197 3.56 5.63 -8.99
N SER A 198 2.49 5.02 -9.48
CA SER A 198 1.73 5.53 -10.63
C SER A 198 1.03 6.85 -10.31
N ASP A 199 0.34 6.93 -9.16
CA ASP A 199 -0.33 8.16 -8.74
C ASP A 199 0.67 9.27 -8.40
N PHE A 200 1.80 8.93 -7.76
CA PHE A 200 2.85 9.91 -7.48
C PHE A 200 3.47 10.47 -8.77
N ALA A 201 3.80 9.60 -9.74
CA ALA A 201 4.31 10.04 -11.03
C ALA A 201 3.32 10.98 -11.74
N ARG A 202 2.02 10.63 -11.73
CA ARG A 202 0.96 11.48 -12.27
C ARG A 202 0.94 12.85 -11.60
N ARG A 203 0.94 12.90 -10.26
CA ARG A 203 0.96 14.15 -9.47
C ARG A 203 2.17 15.01 -9.77
N LEU A 204 3.35 14.39 -9.87
CA LEU A 204 4.59 15.07 -10.21
C LEU A 204 4.52 15.70 -11.60
N THR A 205 4.05 14.97 -12.62
CA THR A 205 3.86 15.51 -13.97
C THR A 205 2.88 16.69 -13.98
N PHE A 206 1.78 16.62 -13.22
CA PHE A 206 0.87 17.76 -13.09
C PHE A 206 1.52 18.97 -12.43
N ALA A 207 2.34 18.77 -11.40
CA ALA A 207 3.06 19.85 -10.72
C ALA A 207 4.09 20.51 -11.66
N GLU A 208 4.91 19.70 -12.34
CA GLU A 208 5.93 20.16 -13.30
C GLU A 208 5.28 21.00 -14.42
N ASN A 209 4.15 20.54 -14.98
CA ASN A 209 3.45 21.27 -16.03
C ASN A 209 2.86 22.62 -15.57
N ARG A 210 2.42 22.73 -14.30
CA ARG A 210 1.91 23.99 -13.75
C ARG A 210 3.05 24.99 -13.52
N SER A 211 4.18 24.51 -12.98
CA SER A 211 5.37 25.35 -12.79
C SER A 211 5.91 25.92 -14.11
N SER A 212 5.83 25.17 -15.21
CA SER A 212 6.23 25.65 -16.55
C SER A 212 5.25 26.66 -17.15
N ALA A 213 3.97 26.64 -16.77
CA ALA A 213 2.96 27.58 -17.28
C ALA A 213 2.99 28.95 -16.58
N ASP A 214 3.52 29.01 -15.36
CA ASP A 214 3.64 30.23 -14.54
C ASP A 214 4.99 30.96 -14.74
N GLN A 215 5.87 30.48 -15.64
CA GLN A 215 7.11 31.19 -16.03
C GLN A 215 6.85 32.04 -17.30
N PRO A 216 7.14 33.36 -17.26
CA PRO A 216 6.86 34.30 -18.36
C PRO A 216 7.70 34.08 -19.61
#